data_AF-A0A098GGY9-F1
#
_entry.id   AF-A0A098GGY9-F1
#
_cell.length_a   1.000
_cell.length_b   1.000
_cell.length_c   1.000
_cell.angle_alpha   90.00
_cell.angle_beta   90.00
_cell.angle_gamma   90.00
#
_symmetry.space_group_name_H-M   'P 1'
#
loop_
_entity.id
_entity.type
_entity.pdbx_description
1 polymer ?
#
loop_
_entity_poly.entity_id
_entity_poly.type
_entity_poly.pdbx_seq_one_letter_code
_entity_poly.pdbx_strand_id
1 'polypeptide(L)'
;MAWASKFFSKSLVTGGFGAGAGYLVQQAWEYKQFQEKMESLSSTQEPPERAIVEADQKEWLLFGRQSPGYVRDPVKNPKNHLWDQISQSSQLIKGLGTAIDNESHYELLPGSDFVTEPFTQDPKAPKVLIKPAQMIGKELREIGDDEQFEVNFARKQAFAKETGKKSPFYHSSFALRKVTEERPANPNAVVISGKETKKLIEEINKTICEPQHCTMYTSNCYSAAMYGTGALAKIIDQRIGGDETKKKADIQSIVEVVKKVSQDNFGRGVNNNPVVNVQLTSELPKILARHGLVHKETEQQTQRPSNP
;
A
#
# COMPACT_ATOMS: atom_id res chain seq x y z
N MET A 1 -42.03 -19.56 -49.09
CA MET A 1 -41.24 -18.54 -48.36
C MET A 1 -41.07 -18.99 -46.92
N ALA A 2 -39.86 -19.40 -46.53
CA ALA A 2 -39.49 -19.63 -45.13
C ALA A 2 -37.97 -19.52 -45.03
N TRP A 3 -37.47 -18.31 -44.84
CA TRP A 3 -36.07 -18.04 -44.51
C TRP A 3 -36.03 -17.04 -43.35
N ALA A 4 -34.96 -17.14 -42.56
CA ALA A 4 -34.57 -16.30 -41.43
C ALA A 4 -35.19 -16.61 -40.05
N SER A 5 -34.65 -17.63 -39.37
CA SER A 5 -34.59 -17.65 -37.90
C SER A 5 -33.45 -18.51 -37.33
N LYS A 6 -32.23 -18.44 -37.88
CA LYS A 6 -31.07 -19.17 -37.30
C LYS A 6 -29.71 -18.45 -37.33
N PHE A 7 -29.66 -17.12 -37.44
CA PHE A 7 -28.37 -16.40 -37.56
C PHE A 7 -27.96 -15.48 -36.39
N PHE A 8 -28.77 -15.31 -35.35
CA PHE A 8 -28.45 -14.32 -34.30
C PHE A 8 -28.03 -14.87 -32.93
N SER A 9 -28.01 -16.19 -32.70
CA SER A 9 -27.68 -16.74 -31.36
C SER A 9 -26.24 -17.23 -31.18
N LYS A 10 -25.44 -17.38 -32.25
CA LYS A 10 -24.05 -17.89 -32.14
C LYS A 10 -23.00 -16.78 -32.02
N SER A 11 -23.17 -15.64 -32.71
CA SER A 11 -22.14 -14.58 -32.78
C SER A 11 -21.93 -13.82 -31.47
N LEU A 12 -22.97 -13.69 -30.63
CA LEU A 12 -22.85 -13.05 -29.31
C LEU A 12 -22.07 -13.91 -28.31
N VAL A 13 -22.18 -15.24 -28.41
CA VAL A 13 -21.45 -16.17 -27.53
C VAL A 13 -19.98 -16.23 -27.95
N THR A 14 -19.65 -16.37 -29.23
CA THR A 14 -18.25 -16.35 -29.70
C THR A 14 -17.55 -15.00 -29.51
N GLY A 15 -18.27 -13.87 -29.66
CA GLY A 15 -17.73 -12.53 -29.40
C GLY A 15 -17.40 -12.29 -27.91
N GLY A 16 -18.25 -12.76 -27.00
CA GLY A 16 -18.00 -12.67 -25.55
C GLY A 16 -16.83 -13.53 -25.08
N PHE A 17 -16.70 -14.76 -25.62
CA PHE A 17 -15.56 -15.63 -25.32
C PHE A 17 -14.24 -15.09 -25.88
N GLY A 18 -14.23 -14.51 -27.08
CA GLY A 18 -13.04 -13.89 -27.68
C GLY A 18 -12.57 -12.65 -26.93
N ALA A 19 -13.49 -11.76 -26.54
CA ALA A 19 -13.17 -10.57 -25.75
C ALA A 19 -12.69 -10.93 -24.34
N GLY A 20 -13.31 -11.93 -23.69
CA GLY A 20 -12.88 -12.41 -22.37
C GLY A 20 -11.50 -13.05 -22.39
N ALA A 21 -11.22 -13.92 -23.36
CA ALA A 21 -9.89 -14.52 -23.52
C ALA A 21 -8.83 -13.47 -23.85
N GLY A 22 -9.13 -12.53 -24.76
CA GLY A 22 -8.25 -11.42 -25.09
C GLY A 22 -7.92 -10.55 -23.88
N TYR A 23 -8.91 -10.20 -23.05
CA TYR A 23 -8.71 -9.46 -21.81
C TYR A 23 -7.82 -10.21 -20.82
N LEU A 24 -8.02 -11.53 -20.63
CA LEU A 24 -7.18 -12.33 -19.74
C LEU A 24 -5.73 -12.42 -20.23
N VAL A 25 -5.52 -12.60 -21.54
CA VAL A 25 -4.18 -12.60 -22.15
C VAL A 25 -3.50 -11.24 -21.95
N GLN A 26 -4.23 -10.14 -22.15
CA GLN A 26 -3.71 -8.80 -21.91
C GLN A 26 -3.33 -8.61 -20.44
N GLN A 27 -4.19 -8.98 -19.48
CA GLN A 27 -3.88 -8.88 -18.06
C GLN A 27 -2.67 -9.73 -17.67
N ALA A 28 -2.53 -10.94 -18.22
CA ALA A 28 -1.37 -11.79 -17.99
C ALA A 28 -0.07 -11.18 -18.55
N TRP A 29 -0.14 -10.56 -19.73
CA TRP A 29 0.99 -9.85 -20.33
C TRP A 29 1.38 -8.61 -19.54
N GLU A 30 0.42 -7.76 -19.14
CA GLU A 30 0.64 -6.59 -18.31
C GLU A 30 1.25 -6.97 -16.94
N TYR A 31 0.75 -8.06 -16.34
CA TYR A 31 1.31 -8.62 -15.11
C TYR A 31 2.77 -9.04 -15.29
N LYS A 32 3.08 -9.78 -16.35
CA LYS A 32 4.45 -10.24 -16.62
C LYS A 32 5.40 -9.06 -16.83
N GLN A 33 5.01 -8.07 -17.64
CA GLN A 33 5.83 -6.88 -17.85
C GLN A 33 6.06 -6.08 -16.57
N PHE A 34 5.03 -5.97 -15.73
CA PHE A 34 5.15 -5.31 -14.45
C PHE A 34 6.12 -6.08 -13.53
N GLN A 35 6.01 -7.41 -13.48
CA GLN A 35 6.88 -8.26 -12.70
C GLN A 35 8.35 -8.13 -13.13
N GLU A 36 8.63 -8.21 -14.43
CA GLU A 36 9.98 -8.03 -15.00
C GLU A 36 10.58 -6.68 -14.60
N LYS A 37 9.78 -5.60 -14.72
CA LYS A 37 10.20 -4.26 -14.26
C LYS A 37 10.51 -4.24 -12.77
N MET A 38 9.63 -4.78 -11.92
CA MET A 38 9.84 -4.76 -10.48
C MET A 38 11.00 -5.65 -10.01
N GLU A 39 11.26 -6.77 -10.69
CA GLU A 39 12.39 -7.65 -10.40
C GLU A 39 13.73 -6.95 -10.63
N SER A 40 13.85 -6.14 -11.69
CA SER A 40 15.06 -5.35 -11.96
C SER A 40 15.39 -4.28 -10.89
N LEU A 41 14.42 -3.95 -10.03
CA LEU A 41 14.54 -2.90 -9.01
C LEU A 41 14.90 -3.44 -7.62
N SER A 42 14.85 -4.76 -7.42
CA SER A 42 15.08 -5.39 -6.12
C SER A 42 16.37 -6.20 -6.15
N SER A 43 17.27 -5.93 -5.20
CA SER A 43 18.48 -6.72 -4.95
C SER A 43 18.18 -8.13 -4.47
N THR A 44 17.00 -8.32 -3.88
CA THR A 44 16.62 -9.56 -3.20
C THR A 44 15.64 -10.35 -4.06
N GLN A 45 15.93 -11.65 -4.28
CA GLN A 45 15.06 -12.56 -5.02
C GLN A 45 13.75 -12.79 -4.25
N GLU A 46 13.81 -13.09 -2.96
CA GLU A 46 12.64 -13.23 -2.08
C GLU A 46 12.89 -12.60 -0.68
N PRO A 47 11.95 -11.79 -0.14
CA PRO A 47 12.06 -11.26 1.21
C PRO A 47 12.13 -12.39 2.25
N PRO A 48 12.89 -12.23 3.35
CA PRO A 48 13.00 -13.26 4.37
C PRO A 48 11.62 -13.58 4.98
N GLU A 49 11.41 -14.84 5.33
CA GLU A 49 10.26 -15.23 6.14
C GLU A 49 10.42 -14.63 7.54
N ARG A 50 9.42 -13.86 7.96
CA ARG A 50 9.43 -13.11 9.22
C ARG A 50 8.34 -13.65 10.12
N ALA A 51 8.69 -13.88 11.39
CA ALA A 51 7.71 -14.22 12.41
C ALA A 51 6.65 -13.11 12.55
N ILE A 52 5.40 -13.51 12.81
CA ILE A 52 4.33 -12.57 13.14
C ILE A 52 4.26 -12.48 14.67
N VAL A 53 4.44 -11.28 15.20
CA VAL A 53 4.28 -10.96 16.63
C VAL A 53 3.08 -10.04 16.82
N GLU A 54 2.38 -10.17 17.94
CA GLU A 54 1.29 -9.24 18.28
C GLU A 54 1.86 -7.96 18.89
N ALA A 55 1.31 -6.81 18.51
CA ALA A 55 1.63 -5.55 19.17
C ALA A 55 1.23 -5.61 20.65
N ASP A 56 2.19 -5.32 21.52
CA ASP A 56 2.05 -5.33 22.98
C ASP A 56 1.69 -3.95 23.55
N GLN A 57 1.95 -2.88 22.81
CA GLN A 57 1.74 -1.50 23.26
C GLN A 57 0.85 -0.67 22.32
N LYS A 58 0.20 0.35 22.89
CA LYS A 58 -0.60 1.33 22.16
C LYS A 58 0.28 2.42 21.53
N GLU A 59 1.00 2.05 20.48
CA GLU A 59 2.00 2.91 19.82
C GLU A 59 1.81 3.05 18.30
N TRP A 60 0.73 2.51 17.74
CA TRP A 60 0.56 2.40 16.28
C TRP A 60 -0.45 3.40 15.72
N LEU A 61 0.01 4.32 14.89
CA LEU A 61 -0.85 5.16 14.04
C LEU A 61 -1.07 4.43 12.72
N LEU A 62 -2.32 4.31 12.27
CA LEU A 62 -2.62 3.71 10.98
C LEU A 62 -3.35 4.72 10.12
N PHE A 63 -2.81 5.00 8.95
CA PHE A 63 -3.43 5.78 7.90
C PHE A 63 -3.93 4.85 6.81
N GLY A 64 -5.18 5.04 6.41
CA GLY A 64 -5.97 4.13 5.61
C GLY A 64 -6.83 3.29 6.54
N ARG A 65 -7.69 3.91 7.35
CA ARG A 65 -8.67 3.19 8.19
C ARG A 65 -10.05 3.18 7.54
N GLN A 66 -10.93 2.35 8.07
CA GLN A 66 -12.31 2.23 7.61
C GLN A 66 -13.15 3.44 8.02
N SER A 67 -14.14 3.77 7.20
CA SER A 67 -14.94 5.00 7.34
C SER A 67 -16.03 4.89 8.42
N PRO A 68 -16.51 6.03 8.96
CA PRO A 68 -17.73 6.13 9.77
C PRO A 68 -19.00 5.54 9.13
N GLY A 69 -19.00 5.20 7.84
CA GLY A 69 -20.12 4.53 7.16
C GLY A 69 -20.26 3.06 7.52
N TYR A 70 -19.28 2.49 8.21
CA TYR A 70 -19.20 1.06 8.53
C TYR A 70 -19.25 0.77 10.04
N VAL A 71 -19.85 1.68 10.80
CA VAL A 71 -20.02 1.55 12.25
C VAL A 71 -20.81 0.28 12.58
N ARG A 72 -20.28 -0.54 13.51
CA ARG A 72 -20.87 -1.81 14.00
C ARG A 72 -22.32 -1.71 14.42
N ASP A 73 -22.63 -0.64 15.14
CA ASP A 73 -23.96 -0.39 15.67
C ASP A 73 -24.20 1.12 15.62
N PRO A 74 -24.79 1.63 14.52
CA PRO A 74 -25.05 3.06 14.36
C PRO A 74 -26.05 3.59 15.38
N VAL A 75 -26.77 2.71 16.09
CA VAL A 75 -27.72 3.06 17.16
C VAL A 75 -27.00 3.20 18.51
N LYS A 76 -26.06 2.29 18.84
CA LYS A 76 -25.30 2.35 20.11
C LYS A 76 -24.14 3.34 20.08
N ASN A 77 -23.52 3.56 18.93
CA ASN A 77 -22.41 4.50 18.78
C ASN A 77 -22.63 5.40 17.55
N PRO A 78 -23.63 6.30 17.59
CA PRO A 78 -23.94 7.15 16.45
C PRO A 78 -22.77 8.11 16.16
N LYS A 79 -22.09 7.89 15.04
CA LYS A 79 -21.04 8.78 14.52
C LYS A 79 -21.59 9.74 13.45
N ASN A 80 -22.90 9.97 13.45
CA ASN A 80 -23.58 10.87 12.51
C ASN A 80 -23.00 12.29 12.55
N HIS A 81 -22.61 12.77 13.74
CA HIS A 81 -21.95 14.06 13.90
C HIS A 81 -20.59 14.16 13.16
N LEU A 82 -19.83 13.07 13.05
CA LEU A 82 -18.60 13.04 12.24
C LEU A 82 -18.93 13.06 10.75
N TRP A 83 -19.98 12.34 10.34
CA TRP A 83 -20.50 12.39 8.96
C TRP A 83 -21.00 13.79 8.58
N ASP A 84 -21.70 14.46 9.49
CA ASP A 84 -22.21 15.82 9.31
C ASP A 84 -21.05 16.82 9.21
N GLN A 85 -20.06 16.71 10.09
CA GLN A 85 -18.83 17.51 10.01
C GLN A 85 -18.07 17.25 8.70
N ILE A 86 -17.93 15.99 8.28
CA ILE A 86 -17.29 15.63 7.01
C ILE A 86 -18.08 16.24 5.85
N SER A 87 -19.40 16.06 5.78
CA SER A 87 -20.21 16.53 4.65
C SER A 87 -20.25 18.06 4.53
N GLN A 88 -20.26 18.78 5.66
CA GLN A 88 -20.31 20.24 5.74
C GLN A 88 -18.93 20.92 5.57
N SER A 89 -17.83 20.17 5.67
CA SER A 89 -16.49 20.71 5.51
C SER A 89 -16.13 20.98 4.03
N SER A 90 -15.44 22.08 3.76
CA SER A 90 -14.84 22.33 2.44
C SER A 90 -13.80 21.24 2.11
N GLN A 91 -13.51 20.96 0.84
CA GLN A 91 -12.53 19.91 0.45
C GLN A 91 -11.17 20.10 1.13
N LEU A 92 -10.73 21.36 1.32
CA LEU A 92 -9.49 21.70 2.02
C LEU A 92 -9.53 21.34 3.52
N ILE A 93 -10.69 21.49 4.17
CA ILE A 93 -10.89 21.19 5.60
C ILE A 93 -11.14 19.69 5.81
N LYS A 94 -11.76 18.99 4.86
CA LYS A 94 -11.89 17.51 4.83
C LYS A 94 -10.51 16.82 4.86
N GLY A 95 -9.49 17.42 4.23
CA GLY A 95 -8.11 16.92 4.25
C GLY A 95 -7.39 17.07 5.60
N LEU A 96 -7.88 17.97 6.47
CA LEU A 96 -7.27 18.28 7.77
C LEU A 96 -8.08 17.76 8.97
N GLY A 97 -9.35 17.45 8.78
CA GLY A 97 -10.30 17.12 9.85
C GLY A 97 -11.04 15.83 9.57
N THR A 98 -10.42 14.70 9.91
CA THR A 98 -11.12 13.43 10.11
C THR A 98 -10.45 12.74 11.29
N ALA A 99 -11.21 12.55 12.36
CA ALA A 99 -10.72 11.89 13.56
C ALA A 99 -10.26 10.47 13.20
N ILE A 100 -9.00 10.16 13.47
CA ILE A 100 -8.48 8.78 13.36
C ILE A 100 -9.05 8.02 14.56
N ASP A 101 -10.16 7.32 14.37
CA ASP A 101 -10.74 6.45 15.39
C ASP A 101 -10.10 5.06 15.38
N ASN A 102 -10.14 4.34 16.50
CA ASN A 102 -9.71 2.94 16.55
C ASN A 102 -10.69 2.05 15.76
N GLU A 103 -10.20 0.91 15.24
CA GLU A 103 -11.05 0.02 14.42
C GLU A 103 -12.09 -0.78 15.21
N SER A 104 -12.11 -0.72 16.55
CA SER A 104 -13.07 -1.50 17.36
C SER A 104 -14.52 -1.11 17.10
N HIS A 105 -14.74 0.07 16.51
CA HIS A 105 -16.04 0.61 16.16
C HIS A 105 -16.54 0.17 14.78
N TYR A 106 -15.71 -0.46 13.94
CA TYR A 106 -16.04 -0.84 12.57
C TYR A 106 -16.09 -2.38 12.38
N GLU A 107 -16.92 -2.86 11.45
CA GLU A 107 -17.02 -4.29 11.10
C GLU A 107 -16.84 -4.53 9.59
N LEU A 108 -15.93 -3.80 8.94
CA LEU A 108 -15.50 -4.20 7.61
C LEU A 108 -14.32 -5.17 7.73
N LEU A 109 -14.38 -6.26 6.97
CA LEU A 109 -13.36 -7.32 6.91
C LEU A 109 -13.21 -8.12 8.22
N PRO A 110 -14.30 -8.72 8.74
CA PRO A 110 -14.22 -9.57 9.92
C PRO A 110 -13.25 -10.74 9.68
N GLY A 111 -12.56 -11.16 10.74
CA GLY A 111 -11.62 -12.29 10.69
C GLY A 111 -10.20 -11.95 10.21
N SER A 112 -9.90 -10.66 9.98
CA SER A 112 -8.54 -10.17 9.74
C SER A 112 -8.27 -8.93 10.58
N ASP A 113 -7.03 -8.81 11.09
CA ASP A 113 -6.45 -7.58 11.61
C ASP A 113 -5.35 -7.10 10.63
N PHE A 114 -4.73 -5.96 10.93
CA PHE A 114 -3.58 -5.48 10.15
C PHE A 114 -2.32 -6.26 10.51
N VAL A 115 -1.62 -6.73 9.48
CA VAL A 115 -0.28 -7.29 9.59
C VAL A 115 0.68 -6.40 8.83
N THR A 116 1.77 -5.99 9.49
CA THR A 116 2.79 -5.14 8.87
C THR A 116 3.77 -5.92 8.00
N GLU A 117 4.27 -5.26 6.96
CA GLU A 117 5.50 -5.54 6.25
C GLU A 117 6.45 -4.37 6.57
N PRO A 118 7.48 -4.59 7.41
CA PRO A 118 8.37 -3.53 7.82
C PRO A 118 9.29 -3.10 6.68
N PHE A 119 9.47 -1.78 6.53
CA PHE A 119 10.46 -1.22 5.62
C PHE A 119 11.84 -1.29 6.29
N THR A 120 12.48 -2.45 6.21
CA THR A 120 13.80 -2.69 6.78
C THR A 120 14.52 -3.84 6.10
N GLN A 121 15.84 -3.70 5.96
CA GLN A 121 16.74 -4.78 5.54
C GLN A 121 17.05 -5.79 6.65
N ASP A 122 16.64 -5.54 7.89
CA ASP A 122 16.85 -6.50 8.97
C ASP A 122 15.93 -7.73 8.78
N PRO A 123 16.49 -8.93 8.50
CA PRO A 123 15.69 -10.14 8.31
C PRO A 123 15.03 -10.63 9.59
N LYS A 124 15.52 -10.20 10.76
CA LYS A 124 14.98 -10.59 12.06
C LYS A 124 13.84 -9.70 12.53
N ALA A 125 13.65 -8.53 11.91
CA ALA A 125 12.56 -7.64 12.28
C ALA A 125 11.22 -8.32 11.95
N PRO A 126 10.33 -8.51 12.94
CA PRO A 126 9.11 -9.27 12.76
C PRO A 126 8.06 -8.48 11.97
N LYS A 127 7.07 -9.20 11.46
CA LYS A 127 5.79 -8.61 11.09
C LYS A 127 4.97 -8.39 12.36
N VAL A 128 4.23 -7.31 12.42
CA VAL A 128 3.43 -6.97 13.60
C VAL A 128 1.95 -7.09 13.27
N LEU A 129 1.24 -7.91 14.03
CA LEU A 129 -0.22 -7.96 14.07
C LEU A 129 -0.72 -6.84 14.98
N ILE A 130 -1.42 -5.85 14.41
CA ILE A 130 -1.91 -4.69 15.14
C ILE A 130 -3.41 -4.85 15.35
N LYS A 131 -3.80 -5.13 16.61
CA LYS A 131 -5.21 -5.13 17.00
C LYS A 131 -5.70 -3.71 17.27
N PRO A 132 -7.02 -3.46 17.24
CA PRO A 132 -7.58 -2.13 17.46
C PRO A 132 -7.16 -1.46 18.78
N ALA A 133 -6.92 -2.23 19.84
CA ALA A 133 -6.54 -1.70 21.16
C ALA A 133 -5.15 -1.04 21.17
N GLN A 134 -4.26 -1.47 20.26
CA GLN A 134 -2.90 -0.94 20.12
C GLN A 134 -2.81 0.26 19.18
N MET A 135 -3.94 0.64 18.56
CA MET A 135 -4.00 1.76 17.65
C MET A 135 -4.11 3.08 18.44
N ILE A 136 -3.24 4.02 18.13
CA ILE A 136 -3.38 5.41 18.55
C ILE A 136 -4.51 6.05 17.72
N GLY A 137 -5.40 6.78 18.38
CA GLY A 137 -6.43 7.59 17.75
C GLY A 137 -6.07 9.07 17.82
N LYS A 138 -5.10 9.48 17.00
CA LYS A 138 -4.53 10.83 16.97
C LYS A 138 -4.60 11.35 15.54
N GLU A 139 -5.06 12.58 15.37
CA GLU A 139 -5.20 13.22 14.06
C GLU A 139 -3.85 13.68 13.50
N LEU A 140 -3.75 13.84 12.17
CA LEU A 140 -2.50 14.26 11.53
C LEU A 140 -1.99 15.61 12.04
N ARG A 141 -2.89 16.56 12.30
CA ARG A 141 -2.55 17.88 12.85
C ARG A 141 -1.99 17.84 14.26
N GLU A 142 -2.31 16.79 15.03
CA GLU A 142 -1.86 16.62 16.41
C GLU A 142 -0.44 16.04 16.47
N ILE A 143 0.05 15.44 15.37
CA ILE A 143 1.41 14.92 15.26
C ILE A 143 2.38 16.09 15.28
N GLY A 144 3.27 16.13 16.27
CA GLY A 144 4.36 17.10 16.34
C GLY A 144 5.34 16.87 15.19
N ASP A 145 5.85 17.96 14.60
CA ASP A 145 6.72 17.87 13.41
C ASP A 145 8.00 17.07 13.67
N ASP A 146 8.52 17.10 14.89
CA ASP A 146 9.75 16.41 15.30
C ASP A 146 9.51 14.99 15.83
N GLU A 147 8.25 14.56 16.02
CA GLU A 147 7.94 13.17 16.40
C GLU A 147 8.51 12.21 15.36
N GLN A 148 9.12 11.11 15.80
CA GLN A 148 9.73 10.13 14.91
C GLN A 148 8.87 8.87 14.83
N PHE A 149 8.77 8.32 13.63
CA PHE A 149 7.95 7.13 13.36
C PHE A 149 8.70 6.12 12.50
N GLU A 150 8.71 4.86 12.94
CA GLU A 150 9.05 3.76 12.03
C GLU A 150 7.88 3.49 11.09
N VAL A 151 8.18 3.45 9.80
CA VAL A 151 7.19 3.26 8.76
C VAL A 151 7.08 1.79 8.41
N ASN A 152 5.85 1.32 8.30
CA ASN A 152 5.52 -0.02 7.85
C ASN A 152 4.38 0.04 6.83
N PHE A 153 4.37 -0.91 5.88
CA PHE A 153 3.19 -1.16 5.06
C PHE A 153 2.28 -2.13 5.79
N ALA A 154 1.04 -1.78 6.06
CA ALA A 154 0.09 -2.67 6.74
C ALA A 154 -0.92 -3.22 5.76
N ARG A 155 -1.26 -4.51 5.91
CA ARG A 155 -2.24 -5.22 5.08
C ARG A 155 -3.29 -5.89 5.94
N LYS A 156 -4.54 -5.81 5.52
CA LYS A 156 -5.68 -6.49 6.15
C LYS A 156 -6.41 -7.29 5.08
N GLN A 157 -6.55 -8.59 5.28
CA GLN A 157 -7.15 -9.47 4.29
C GLN A 157 -8.66 -9.24 4.26
N ALA A 158 -9.20 -8.97 3.06
CA ALA A 158 -10.62 -8.82 2.85
C ALA A 158 -11.31 -10.19 2.82
N PHE A 159 -12.56 -10.29 3.27
CA PHE A 159 -13.34 -11.54 3.25
C PHE A 159 -12.67 -12.73 3.97
N ALA A 160 -11.81 -12.45 4.96
CA ALA A 160 -11.02 -13.47 5.63
C ALA A 160 -11.91 -14.47 6.39
N LYS A 161 -12.96 -13.98 7.06
CA LYS A 161 -13.94 -14.84 7.75
C LYS A 161 -14.70 -15.73 6.78
N GLU A 162 -15.20 -15.17 5.68
CA GLU A 162 -16.03 -15.86 4.69
C GLU A 162 -15.23 -16.92 3.90
N THR A 163 -13.93 -16.68 3.71
CA THR A 163 -13.05 -17.56 2.92
C THR A 163 -12.17 -18.48 3.76
N GLY A 164 -12.25 -18.42 5.09
CA GLY A 164 -11.32 -19.13 5.97
C GLY A 164 -9.86 -18.72 5.74
N LYS A 165 -9.61 -17.42 5.59
CA LYS A 165 -8.31 -16.76 5.32
C LYS A 165 -7.69 -17.08 3.95
N LYS A 166 -8.51 -17.46 2.96
CA LYS A 166 -8.04 -17.78 1.60
C LYS A 166 -8.27 -16.68 0.57
N SER A 167 -8.91 -15.58 0.96
CA SER A 167 -9.17 -14.46 0.05
C SER A 167 -7.86 -13.87 -0.48
N PRO A 168 -7.73 -13.67 -1.79
CA PRO A 168 -6.54 -13.04 -2.36
C PRO A 168 -6.55 -11.51 -2.19
N PHE A 169 -7.65 -10.93 -1.71
CA PHE A 169 -7.82 -9.48 -1.69
C PHE A 169 -7.38 -8.88 -0.36
N TYR A 170 -6.67 -7.76 -0.45
CA TYR A 170 -6.22 -7.01 0.72
C TYR A 170 -6.70 -5.57 0.70
N HIS A 171 -6.91 -4.99 1.87
CA HIS A 171 -6.83 -3.54 2.05
C HIS A 171 -5.48 -3.21 2.65
N SER A 172 -5.01 -2.00 2.42
CA SER A 172 -3.69 -1.59 2.90
C SER A 172 -3.69 -0.17 3.46
N SER A 173 -2.68 0.05 4.29
CA SER A 173 -2.52 1.21 5.14
C SER A 173 -1.04 1.48 5.36
N PHE A 174 -0.70 2.70 5.77
CA PHE A 174 0.59 2.96 6.42
C PHE A 174 0.43 2.78 7.91
N ALA A 175 1.26 1.91 8.49
CA ALA A 175 1.38 1.76 9.93
C ALA A 175 2.65 2.47 10.41
N LEU A 176 2.48 3.48 11.25
CA LEU A 176 3.55 4.26 11.84
C LEU A 176 3.66 3.89 13.32
N ARG A 177 4.77 3.27 13.70
CA ARG A 177 5.08 3.01 15.11
C ARG A 177 5.78 4.23 15.69
N LYS A 178 5.24 4.79 16.77
CA LYS A 178 5.88 5.91 17.46
C LYS A 178 7.22 5.48 18.06
N VAL A 179 8.27 6.24 17.79
CA VAL A 179 9.59 6.02 18.38
C VAL A 179 9.68 6.80 19.69
N THR A 180 10.13 6.14 20.76
CA THR A 180 10.38 6.76 22.08
C THR A 180 11.74 6.34 22.61
N GLU A 181 12.19 6.94 23.72
CA GLU A 181 13.45 6.56 24.37
C GLU A 181 13.40 5.12 24.89
N GLU A 182 12.24 4.69 25.40
CA GLU A 182 12.02 3.33 25.92
C GLU A 182 11.89 2.29 24.81
N ARG A 183 11.42 2.70 23.63
CA ARG A 183 11.31 1.85 22.43
C ARG A 183 11.93 2.54 21.21
N PRO A 184 13.27 2.56 21.13
CA PRO A 184 13.97 3.19 20.03
C PRO A 184 13.65 2.52 18.70
N ALA A 185 13.99 3.20 17.61
CA ALA A 185 13.84 2.61 16.29
C ALA A 185 14.86 1.49 16.05
N ASN A 186 14.49 0.46 15.28
CA ASN A 186 15.44 -0.43 14.67
C ASN A 186 16.38 0.41 13.79
N PRO A 187 17.72 0.30 13.94
CA PRO A 187 18.68 1.09 13.17
C PRO A 187 18.52 0.95 11.64
N ASN A 188 18.01 -0.19 11.18
CA ASN A 188 17.78 -0.49 9.77
C ASN A 188 16.35 -0.22 9.30
N ALA A 189 15.48 0.32 10.16
CA ALA A 189 14.13 0.69 9.77
C ALA A 189 14.12 2.05 9.06
N VAL A 190 13.18 2.19 8.13
CA VAL A 190 12.82 3.50 7.59
C VAL A 190 12.08 4.28 8.67
N VAL A 191 12.70 5.38 9.11
CA VAL A 191 12.13 6.32 10.07
C VAL A 191 11.84 7.63 9.38
N ILE A 192 10.67 8.22 9.62
CA ILE A 192 10.29 9.55 9.16
C ILE A 192 9.84 10.43 10.31
N SER A 193 9.96 11.74 10.13
CA SER A 193 9.44 12.72 11.09
C SER A 193 7.92 12.91 10.95
N GLY A 194 7.31 13.57 11.93
CA GLY A 194 5.91 13.99 11.87
C GLY A 194 5.67 14.95 10.70
N LYS A 195 6.62 15.82 10.40
CA LYS A 195 6.57 16.71 9.22
C LYS A 195 6.57 15.93 7.91
N GLU A 196 7.44 14.92 7.79
CA GLU A 196 7.48 14.03 6.63
C GLU A 196 6.22 13.18 6.50
N THR A 197 5.67 12.73 7.64
CA THR A 197 4.37 12.03 7.71
C THR A 197 3.26 12.90 7.16
N LYS A 198 3.17 14.17 7.59
CA LYS A 198 2.19 15.13 7.07
C LYS A 198 2.30 15.29 5.57
N LYS A 199 3.50 15.54 5.08
CA LYS A 199 3.79 15.66 3.64
C LYS A 199 3.37 14.40 2.87
N LEU A 200 3.66 13.21 3.39
CA LEU A 200 3.30 11.95 2.77
C LEU A 200 1.77 11.82 2.63
N ILE A 201 1.04 12.02 3.72
CA ILE A 201 -0.42 11.87 3.72
C ILE A 201 -1.11 12.94 2.87
N GLU A 202 -0.62 14.18 2.88
CA GLU A 202 -1.11 15.26 2.01
C GLU A 202 -0.89 14.94 0.53
N GLU A 203 0.30 14.45 0.14
CA GLU A 203 0.60 14.08 -1.25
C GLU A 203 -0.28 12.93 -1.74
N ILE A 204 -0.52 11.92 -0.89
CA ILE A 204 -1.43 10.81 -1.21
C ILE A 204 -2.87 11.31 -1.36
N ASN A 205 -3.35 12.12 -0.41
CA ASN A 205 -4.71 12.66 -0.44
C ASN A 205 -4.96 13.45 -1.72
N LYS A 206 -4.07 14.39 -2.04
CA LYS A 206 -4.17 15.22 -3.23
C LYS A 206 -4.15 14.43 -4.54
N THR A 207 -3.31 13.39 -4.60
CA THR A 207 -3.04 12.70 -5.86
C THR A 207 -3.99 11.54 -6.13
N ILE A 208 -4.35 10.77 -5.10
CA ILE A 208 -5.15 9.56 -5.23
C ILE A 208 -6.55 9.74 -4.68
N CYS A 209 -6.69 10.31 -3.48
CA CYS A 209 -7.94 10.27 -2.75
C CYS A 209 -8.92 11.37 -3.16
N GLU A 210 -8.48 12.61 -3.33
CA GLU A 210 -9.30 13.76 -3.75
C GLU A 210 -10.02 13.54 -5.08
N PRO A 211 -9.36 13.04 -6.16
CA PRO A 211 -10.03 12.70 -7.41
C PRO A 211 -11.11 11.63 -7.27
N GLN A 212 -11.03 10.81 -6.23
CA GLN A 212 -11.98 9.74 -5.91
C GLN A 212 -12.93 10.10 -4.76
N HIS A 213 -12.94 11.36 -4.34
CA HIS A 213 -13.75 11.87 -3.23
C HIS A 213 -13.58 11.10 -1.91
N CYS A 214 -12.37 10.60 -1.63
CA CYS A 214 -12.02 9.97 -0.35
C CYS A 214 -10.81 10.65 0.30
N THR A 215 -10.37 10.14 1.46
CA THR A 215 -9.13 10.54 2.12
C THR A 215 -8.45 9.31 2.74
N MET A 216 -7.15 9.39 3.01
CA MET A 216 -6.39 8.37 3.73
C MET A 216 -6.89 8.17 5.17
N TYR A 217 -7.71 9.03 5.74
CA TYR A 217 -8.24 8.82 7.08
C TYR A 217 -9.47 7.94 7.11
N THR A 218 -10.30 8.08 6.07
CA THR A 218 -11.62 7.46 5.98
C THR A 218 -11.68 6.33 4.97
N SER A 219 -10.61 6.07 4.22
CA SER A 219 -10.55 5.01 3.23
C SER A 219 -9.22 4.29 3.27
N ASN A 220 -9.26 2.97 3.33
CA ASN A 220 -8.12 2.06 3.30
C ASN A 220 -7.88 1.51 1.89
N CYS A 221 -7.88 2.39 0.88
CA CYS A 221 -7.79 1.97 -0.51
C CYS A 221 -6.37 1.54 -0.89
N TYR A 222 -6.29 0.39 -1.56
CA TYR A 222 -5.01 -0.24 -1.88
C TYR A 222 -4.09 0.67 -2.72
N SER A 223 -4.67 1.34 -3.71
CA SER A 223 -3.96 2.28 -4.59
C SER A 223 -3.29 3.43 -3.84
N ALA A 224 -3.92 3.95 -2.78
CA ALA A 224 -3.35 5.08 -2.05
C ALA A 224 -2.13 4.68 -1.22
N ALA A 225 -2.20 3.53 -0.53
CA ALA A 225 -1.05 2.98 0.17
C ALA A 225 0.09 2.64 -0.81
N MET A 226 -0.24 2.04 -1.96
CA MET A 226 0.75 1.72 -3.01
C MET A 226 1.41 2.97 -3.57
N TYR A 227 0.64 3.99 -3.96
CA TYR A 227 1.20 5.27 -4.40
C TYR A 227 2.09 5.88 -3.31
N GLY A 228 1.65 5.83 -2.06
CA GLY A 228 2.39 6.35 -0.92
C GLY A 228 3.77 5.72 -0.74
N THR A 229 4.00 4.48 -1.18
CA THR A 229 5.35 3.87 -1.09
C THR A 229 6.35 4.60 -1.99
N GLY A 230 5.92 4.99 -3.20
CA GLY A 230 6.72 5.82 -4.09
C GLY A 230 6.90 7.24 -3.57
N ALA A 231 5.86 7.84 -3.00
CA ALA A 231 5.94 9.16 -2.36
C ALA A 231 6.89 9.16 -1.14
N LEU A 232 6.88 8.09 -0.35
CA LEU A 232 7.82 7.89 0.76
C LEU A 232 9.27 7.83 0.26
N ALA A 233 9.54 7.04 -0.78
CA ALA A 233 10.88 6.98 -1.38
C ALA A 233 11.34 8.36 -1.89
N LYS A 234 10.44 9.14 -2.47
CA LYS A 234 10.71 10.52 -2.91
C LYS A 234 10.99 11.46 -1.75
N ILE A 235 10.27 11.34 -0.64
CA ILE A 235 10.54 12.13 0.58
C ILE A 235 11.95 11.84 1.10
N ILE A 236 12.33 10.57 1.17
CA ILE A 236 13.67 10.14 1.63
C ILE A 236 14.77 10.63 0.69
N ASP A 237 14.55 10.50 -0.62
CA ASP A 237 15.46 11.01 -1.65
C ASP A 237 15.74 12.51 -1.51
N GLN A 238 14.73 13.29 -1.17
CA GLN A 238 14.80 14.75 -1.04
C GLN A 238 15.44 15.24 0.27
N ARG A 239 15.84 14.35 1.19
CA ARG A 239 16.51 14.76 2.44
C ARG A 239 17.84 15.43 2.15
N ILE A 240 18.01 16.65 2.68
CA ILE A 240 19.24 17.43 2.58
C ILE A 240 20.09 17.17 3.83
N GLY A 241 21.39 16.91 3.65
CA GLY A 241 22.36 16.89 4.75
C GLY A 241 22.36 15.64 5.63
N GLY A 242 22.08 14.45 5.09
CA GLY A 242 22.07 13.18 5.84
C GLY A 242 23.12 12.16 5.39
N ASP A 243 23.12 11.00 6.06
CA ASP A 243 23.90 9.83 5.65
C ASP A 243 23.34 9.23 4.36
N GLU A 244 24.11 9.35 3.28
CA GLU A 244 23.68 8.87 1.97
C GLU A 244 23.64 7.35 1.89
N THR A 245 24.43 6.65 2.70
CA THR A 245 24.34 5.19 2.82
C THR A 245 22.98 4.79 3.41
N LYS A 246 22.57 5.45 4.50
CA LYS A 246 21.26 5.22 5.12
C LYS A 246 20.12 5.55 4.17
N LYS A 247 20.21 6.67 3.43
CA LYS A 247 19.22 7.06 2.42
C LYS A 247 19.04 5.97 1.37
N LYS A 248 20.14 5.43 0.84
CA LYS A 248 20.10 4.32 -0.13
C LYS A 248 19.48 3.06 0.45
N ALA A 249 19.88 2.68 1.68
CA ALA A 249 19.33 1.51 2.36
C ALA A 249 17.82 1.64 2.63
N ASP A 250 17.35 2.85 2.94
CA ASP A 250 15.93 3.14 3.17
C ASP A 250 15.12 3.05 1.87
N ILE A 251 15.61 3.64 0.78
CA ILE A 251 14.97 3.53 -0.54
C ILE A 251 14.91 2.06 -0.98
N GLN A 252 15.99 1.30 -0.76
CA GLN A 252 16.02 -0.12 -1.07
C GLN A 252 14.97 -0.90 -0.25
N SER A 253 14.90 -0.65 1.06
CA SER A 253 13.93 -1.29 1.96
C SER A 253 12.48 -1.04 1.52
N ILE A 254 12.17 0.15 1.01
CA ILE A 254 10.85 0.48 0.49
C ILE A 254 10.54 -0.36 -0.75
N VAL A 255 11.48 -0.43 -1.69
CA VAL A 255 11.29 -1.10 -2.99
C VAL A 255 11.15 -2.62 -2.82
N GLU A 256 11.89 -3.22 -1.88
CA GLU A 256 11.74 -4.65 -1.56
C GLU A 256 10.33 -4.97 -1.06
N VAL A 257 9.75 -4.12 -0.22
CA VAL A 257 8.36 -4.28 0.22
C VAL A 257 7.41 -4.02 -0.95
N VAL A 258 7.61 -2.98 -1.77
CA VAL A 258 6.78 -2.69 -2.95
C VAL A 258 6.71 -3.88 -3.90
N LYS A 259 7.85 -4.52 -4.22
CA LYS A 259 7.92 -5.70 -5.08
C LYS A 259 6.99 -6.80 -4.58
N LYS A 260 6.98 -7.05 -3.27
CA LYS A 260 6.13 -8.04 -2.63
C LYS A 260 4.66 -7.65 -2.67
N VAL A 261 4.32 -6.46 -2.18
CA VAL A 261 2.91 -6.11 -1.92
C VAL A 261 2.19 -5.65 -3.19
N SER A 262 2.87 -5.10 -4.19
CA SER A 262 2.22 -4.67 -5.44
C SER A 262 1.47 -5.78 -6.19
N GLN A 263 1.78 -7.05 -5.91
CA GLN A 263 1.13 -8.22 -6.51
C GLN A 263 -0.24 -8.57 -5.88
N ASP A 264 -0.45 -8.26 -4.60
CA ASP A 264 -1.65 -8.69 -3.84
C ASP A 264 -2.97 -8.27 -4.49
N ASN A 265 -2.99 -7.07 -5.08
CA ASN A 265 -4.15 -6.50 -5.75
C ASN A 265 -3.79 -5.93 -7.13
N PHE A 266 -2.87 -6.58 -7.86
CA PHE A 266 -2.31 -6.02 -9.10
C PHE A 266 -3.38 -5.42 -10.04
N GLY A 267 -4.39 -6.20 -10.43
CA GLY A 267 -5.43 -5.75 -11.36
C GLY A 267 -6.43 -4.73 -10.82
N ARG A 268 -6.50 -4.50 -9.50
CA ARG A 268 -7.52 -3.62 -8.85
C ARG A 268 -6.97 -2.42 -8.10
N GLY A 269 -5.69 -2.46 -7.73
CA GLY A 269 -5.04 -1.43 -6.94
C GLY A 269 -3.79 -0.83 -7.59
N VAL A 270 -3.22 -1.51 -8.58
CA VAL A 270 -1.95 -1.09 -9.22
C VAL A 270 -2.14 -0.81 -10.70
N ASN A 271 -2.51 -1.83 -11.48
CA ASN A 271 -2.54 -1.73 -12.94
C ASN A 271 -3.70 -0.88 -13.47
N ASN A 272 -4.87 -0.97 -12.83
CA ASN A 272 -6.04 -0.18 -13.18
C ASN A 272 -5.95 1.30 -12.78
N ASN A 273 -4.94 1.68 -11.98
CA ASN A 273 -4.71 3.06 -11.59
C ASN A 273 -3.44 3.58 -12.29
N PRO A 274 -3.57 4.39 -13.37
CA PRO A 274 -2.41 4.80 -14.17
C PRO A 274 -1.41 5.62 -13.36
N VAL A 275 -1.87 6.38 -12.36
CA VAL A 275 -0.98 7.18 -11.50
C VAL A 275 -0.12 6.27 -10.62
N VAL A 276 -0.71 5.21 -10.04
CA VAL A 276 0.04 4.20 -9.27
C VAL A 276 1.01 3.47 -10.19
N ASN A 277 0.55 3.01 -11.36
CA ASN A 277 1.40 2.29 -12.31
C ASN A 277 2.62 3.14 -12.72
N VAL A 278 2.43 4.41 -13.09
CA VAL A 278 3.53 5.33 -13.44
C VAL A 278 4.46 5.57 -12.25
N GLN A 279 3.92 5.75 -11.06
CA GLN A 279 4.72 5.93 -9.85
C GLN A 279 5.66 4.74 -9.62
N LEU A 280 5.16 3.51 -9.77
CA LEU A 280 5.94 2.29 -9.52
C LEU A 280 6.86 1.90 -10.69
N THR A 281 6.43 2.09 -11.94
CA THR A 281 7.16 1.61 -13.12
C THR A 281 8.01 2.66 -13.83
N SER A 282 7.90 3.94 -13.44
CA SER A 282 8.68 5.03 -14.03
C SER A 282 9.35 5.91 -12.98
N GLU A 283 8.60 6.47 -12.02
CA GLU A 283 9.16 7.45 -11.08
C GLU A 283 10.08 6.80 -10.03
N LEU A 284 9.66 5.68 -9.45
CA LEU A 284 10.47 4.93 -8.49
C LEU A 284 11.79 4.41 -9.11
N PRO A 285 11.81 3.84 -10.33
CA PRO A 285 13.04 3.54 -11.06
C PRO A 285 13.98 4.73 -11.23
N LYS A 286 13.48 5.94 -11.52
CA LYS A 286 14.32 7.14 -11.63
C LYS A 286 14.97 7.50 -10.29
N ILE A 287 14.28 7.30 -9.17
CA ILE A 287 14.85 7.46 -7.83
C ILE A 287 15.97 6.44 -7.61
N LEU A 288 15.69 5.15 -7.83
CA LEU A 288 16.67 4.07 -7.69
C LEU A 288 17.92 4.29 -8.56
N ALA A 289 17.74 4.74 -9.82
CA ALA A 289 18.83 4.99 -10.75
C ALA A 289 19.78 6.09 -10.25
N ARG A 290 19.24 7.17 -9.67
CA ARG A 290 20.06 8.24 -9.07
C ARG A 290 20.94 7.74 -7.92
N HIS A 291 20.51 6.68 -7.24
CA HIS A 291 21.22 6.07 -6.13
C HIS A 291 22.11 4.88 -6.53
N GLY A 292 22.10 4.48 -7.80
CA GLY A 292 22.84 3.32 -8.31
C GLY A 292 22.25 1.97 -7.87
N LEU A 293 20.94 1.94 -7.57
CA LEU A 293 20.23 0.77 -7.04
C LEU A 293 19.49 -0.04 -8.12
N VAL A 294 19.60 0.33 -9.40
CA VAL A 294 18.99 -0.43 -10.50
C VAL A 294 19.91 -1.60 -10.86
N HIS A 295 19.40 -2.82 -10.78
CA HIS A 295 20.12 -4.01 -11.18
C HIS A 295 19.89 -4.23 -12.68
N LYS A 296 20.93 -3.98 -13.49
CA LYS A 296 20.93 -4.47 -14.87
C LYS A 296 21.00 -5.99 -14.81
N GLU A 297 20.09 -6.69 -15.49
CA GLU A 297 20.29 -8.10 -15.78
C GLU A 297 21.67 -8.26 -16.43
N THR A 298 22.60 -8.91 -15.74
CA THR A 298 23.88 -9.29 -16.32
C THR A 298 23.58 -10.30 -17.43
N GLU A 299 23.81 -9.91 -18.68
CA GLU A 299 23.95 -10.78 -19.84
C GLU A 299 25.01 -11.86 -19.55
N GLN A 300 24.64 -12.95 -18.87
CA GLN A 300 25.49 -14.13 -18.65
C GLN A 300 24.78 -15.45 -18.98
N GLN A 301 23.85 -15.41 -19.94
CA GLN A 301 23.25 -16.60 -20.55
C GLN A 301 23.49 -16.71 -22.07
N THR A 302 24.67 -16.32 -22.56
CA THR A 302 25.10 -16.75 -23.92
C THR A 302 26.61 -16.79 -24.12
N GLN A 303 27.33 -17.46 -23.23
CA GLN A 303 28.61 -18.08 -23.59
C GLN A 303 28.61 -19.54 -23.11
N ARG A 304 27.79 -20.37 -23.74
CA ARG A 304 28.14 -21.80 -23.83
C ARG A 304 29.28 -21.90 -24.84
N PRO A 305 30.45 -22.44 -24.46
CA PRO A 305 31.47 -22.76 -25.44
C PRO A 305 30.90 -23.84 -26.36
N SER A 306 30.87 -23.54 -27.67
CA SER A 306 30.81 -24.58 -28.69
C SER A 306 32.08 -25.41 -28.56
N ASN A 307 32.00 -26.56 -27.89
CA ASN A 307 33.05 -27.55 -27.95
C ASN A 307 33.12 -28.13 -29.38
N PRO A 308 34.34 -28.43 -29.86
CA PRO A 308 34.61 -28.84 -31.24
C PRO A 308 33.96 -30.16 -31.64
#